data_AF-A0A422MQP2-F1
#
_entry.id   AF-A0A422MQP2-F1
#
_cell.length_a   1.000
_cell.length_b   1.000
_cell.length_c   1.000
_cell.angle_alpha   90.00
_cell.angle_beta   90.00
_cell.angle_gamma   90.00
#
_symmetry.space_group_name_H-M   'P 1'
#
loop_
_entity.id
_entity.type
_entity.pdbx_description
1 polymer ?
#
loop_
_entity_poly.entity_id
_entity_poly.type
_entity_poly.pdbx_seq_one_letter_code
_entity_poly.pdbx_strand_id
1 'polypeptide(L)'
;MKAAYLAQVRKDLLEKATGLVPTHGFSNVSLFPLALSAIQETDAYKERINTADIDFVNLFPRGFPIALVEYIVESTNKAVHIRLEERFNKNVIINSIARNGENCRAAQYSPPGVKNVVEEAILTKINALVPYVSHWPEAVALEWKPSNAPFAVKNLAEFVDTTCYYAERMENLGAVIASGNLLLKSRLGYSTHHFPQRSEKKDGEYQQETDEERFWRRFVSSIPLSTGPHMGEGLLSYEWYMKRTKVATVFSLAMFSFLGEEKGQYRDTRAMLNCITDRLF
;
A
#
# COMPACT_ATOMS: atom_id res chain seq x y z
N MET A 1 17.49 -9.94 25.82
CA MET A 1 17.34 -8.54 26.28
C MET A 1 18.18 -7.56 25.44
N LYS A 2 19.50 -7.80 25.25
CA LYS A 2 20.39 -6.93 24.46
C LYS A 2 19.98 -6.74 22.98
N ALA A 3 19.54 -7.81 22.29
CA ALA A 3 19.14 -7.73 20.88
C ALA A 3 17.88 -6.88 20.63
N ALA A 4 16.84 -7.02 21.47
CA ALA A 4 15.62 -6.23 21.37
C ALA A 4 15.88 -4.74 21.64
N TYR A 5 16.76 -4.43 22.60
CA TYR A 5 17.20 -3.08 22.87
C TYR A 5 17.95 -2.46 21.68
N LEU A 6 18.91 -3.18 21.09
CA LEU A 6 19.64 -2.71 19.91
C LEU A 6 18.72 -2.51 18.69
N ALA A 7 17.72 -3.37 18.51
CA ALA A 7 16.72 -3.19 17.46
C ALA A 7 15.87 -1.92 17.67
N GLN A 8 15.49 -1.63 18.91
CA GLN A 8 14.77 -0.40 19.26
C GLN A 8 15.62 0.84 19.03
N VAL A 9 16.88 0.85 19.49
CA VAL A 9 17.83 1.95 19.26
C VAL A 9 18.05 2.18 17.76
N ARG A 10 18.21 1.10 16.97
CA ARG A 10 18.32 1.20 15.52
C ARG A 10 17.09 1.87 14.91
N LYS A 11 15.89 1.45 15.30
CA LYS A 11 14.63 2.00 14.79
C LYS A 11 14.52 3.50 15.12
N ASP A 12 14.78 3.88 16.36
CA ASP A 12 14.67 5.27 16.80
C ASP A 12 15.68 6.16 16.07
N LEU A 13 16.92 5.66 15.87
CA LEU A 13 17.97 6.33 15.06
C LEU A 13 17.49 6.63 13.65
N LEU A 14 16.92 5.63 12.99
CA LEU A 14 16.40 5.78 11.64
C LEU A 14 15.21 6.74 11.60
N GLU A 15 14.31 6.68 12.58
CA GLU A 15 13.13 7.54 12.68
C GLU A 15 13.48 9.02 12.92
N LYS A 16 14.49 9.32 13.74
CA LYS A 16 14.98 10.70 13.88
C LYS A 16 15.72 11.17 12.64
N ALA A 17 16.50 10.27 12.03
CA ALA A 17 17.25 10.54 10.82
C ALA A 17 16.35 10.90 9.62
N THR A 18 15.19 10.27 9.46
CA THR A 18 14.26 10.61 8.35
C THR A 18 13.83 12.08 8.40
N GLY A 19 13.57 12.62 9.59
CA GLY A 19 13.22 14.03 9.77
C GLY A 19 14.32 15.01 9.35
N LEU A 20 15.57 14.58 9.29
CA LEU A 20 16.74 15.39 8.94
C LEU A 20 17.11 15.31 7.45
N VAL A 21 16.65 14.29 6.74
CA VAL A 21 16.95 14.09 5.30
C VAL A 21 16.60 15.30 4.43
N PRO A 22 15.44 15.98 4.59
CA PRO A 22 15.09 17.10 3.73
C PRO A 22 16.07 18.29 3.80
N THR A 23 16.86 18.37 4.87
CA THR A 23 17.82 19.45 5.12
C THR A 23 19.27 19.04 4.91
N HIS A 24 19.61 17.77 5.14
CA HIS A 24 21.00 17.30 5.16
C HIS A 24 21.32 16.21 4.12
N GLY A 25 20.33 15.74 3.34
CA GLY A 25 20.48 14.66 2.38
C GLY A 25 20.82 13.32 3.02
N PHE A 26 21.43 12.40 2.27
CA PHE A 26 21.79 11.05 2.77
C PHE A 26 23.26 10.92 3.21
N SER A 27 23.93 12.03 3.51
CA SER A 27 25.34 12.03 3.90
C SER A 27 25.56 11.53 5.33
N ASN A 28 26.44 10.53 5.48
CA ASN A 28 26.78 9.96 6.79
C ASN A 28 27.48 10.98 7.72
N VAL A 29 28.28 11.89 7.14
CA VAL A 29 29.17 12.79 7.88
C VAL A 29 28.39 13.78 8.76
N SER A 30 27.21 14.19 8.30
CA SER A 30 26.34 15.13 9.00
C SER A 30 25.18 14.42 9.71
N LEU A 31 24.55 13.45 9.04
CA LEU A 31 23.23 12.99 9.46
C LEU A 31 23.29 12.04 10.66
N PHE A 32 24.33 11.21 10.75
CA PHE A 32 24.46 10.26 11.85
C PHE A 32 24.73 10.95 13.21
N PRO A 33 25.71 11.86 13.36
CA PRO A 33 25.93 12.57 14.62
C PRO A 33 24.72 13.39 15.07
N LEU A 34 23.99 13.99 14.12
CA LEU A 34 22.77 14.76 14.40
C LEU A 34 21.62 13.87 14.87
N ALA A 35 21.41 12.71 14.22
CA ALA A 35 20.40 11.75 14.65
C ALA A 35 20.73 11.15 16.03
N LEU A 36 22.02 10.87 16.29
CA LEU A 36 22.48 10.34 17.57
C LEU A 36 22.28 11.34 18.72
N SER A 37 22.67 12.59 18.53
CA SER A 37 22.46 13.66 19.52
C SER A 37 20.96 13.88 19.81
N ALA A 38 20.11 13.91 18.78
CA ALA A 38 18.67 14.05 18.94
C ALA A 38 18.01 12.93 19.78
N ILE A 39 18.58 11.72 19.77
CA ILE A 39 18.06 10.59 20.57
C ILE A 39 18.59 10.62 21.99
N GLN A 40 19.84 11.03 22.18
CA GLN A 40 20.44 11.20 23.50
C GLN A 40 19.72 12.27 24.32
N GLU A 41 19.14 13.28 23.67
CA GLU A 41 18.30 14.29 24.31
C GLU A 41 16.93 13.75 24.77
N THR A 42 16.52 12.55 24.35
CA THR A 42 15.25 11.94 24.75
C THR A 42 15.40 11.24 26.11
N ASP A 43 14.47 11.48 27.05
CA ASP A 43 14.54 11.00 28.44
C ASP A 43 14.73 9.48 28.59
N ALA A 44 14.28 8.69 27.60
CA ALA A 44 14.46 7.23 27.57
C ALA A 44 15.94 6.79 27.48
N TYR A 45 16.83 7.67 27.03
CA TYR A 45 18.20 7.34 26.62
C TYR A 45 19.29 8.15 27.32
N LYS A 46 18.93 9.25 28.00
CA LYS A 46 19.85 10.14 28.74
C LYS A 46 20.81 9.42 29.71
N GLU A 47 20.37 8.31 30.30
CA GLU A 47 21.17 7.53 31.28
C GLU A 47 21.56 6.13 30.78
N ARG A 48 21.13 5.71 29.58
CA ARG A 48 21.26 4.32 29.11
C ARG A 48 22.12 4.13 27.86
N ILE A 49 22.37 5.19 27.08
CA ILE A 49 23.25 5.09 25.92
C ILE A 49 24.68 5.46 26.35
N ASN A 50 25.48 4.45 26.69
CA ASN A 50 26.92 4.61 26.61
C ASN A 50 27.31 4.46 25.13
N THR A 51 27.69 5.55 24.48
CA THR A 51 28.11 5.56 23.05
C THR A 51 29.26 4.60 22.77
N ALA A 52 30.06 4.26 23.79
CA ALA A 52 31.13 3.28 23.73
C ALA A 52 30.65 1.82 23.61
N ASP A 53 29.40 1.51 23.95
CA ASP A 53 28.83 0.14 23.96
C ASP A 53 28.03 -0.19 22.68
N ILE A 54 27.78 0.80 21.83
CA ILE A 54 27.06 0.59 20.56
C ILE A 54 28.07 0.23 19.48
N ASP A 55 28.13 -1.05 19.12
CA ASP A 55 28.88 -1.49 17.95
C ASP A 55 28.13 -1.09 16.66
N PHE A 56 28.54 0.04 16.09
CA PHE A 56 27.93 0.63 14.90
C PHE A 56 28.05 -0.24 13.66
N VAL A 57 29.14 -1.00 13.53
CA VAL A 57 29.32 -1.93 12.40
C VAL A 57 28.29 -3.04 12.49
N ASN A 58 27.98 -3.51 13.71
CA ASN A 58 26.91 -4.47 13.94
C ASN A 58 25.51 -3.88 13.78
N LEU A 59 25.32 -2.59 14.09
CA LEU A 59 24.02 -1.92 13.97
C LEU A 59 23.64 -1.65 12.50
N PHE A 60 24.62 -1.24 11.69
CA PHE A 60 24.47 -0.87 10.28
C PHE A 60 25.57 -1.49 9.41
N PRO A 61 25.52 -2.81 9.13
CA PRO A 61 26.62 -3.53 8.48
C PRO A 61 26.93 -3.06 7.05
N ARG A 62 25.93 -2.51 6.35
CA ARG A 62 26.10 -1.94 4.99
C ARG A 62 26.25 -0.42 4.98
N GLY A 63 26.27 0.19 6.18
CA GLY A 63 26.33 1.63 6.37
C GLY A 63 24.98 2.25 6.75
N PHE A 64 25.06 3.34 7.50
CA PHE A 64 23.89 4.07 7.99
C PHE A 64 23.04 4.71 6.86
N PRO A 65 23.63 5.36 5.83
CA PRO A 65 22.84 5.96 4.74
C PRO A 65 21.92 4.97 4.03
N ILE A 66 22.42 3.78 3.67
CA ILE A 66 21.59 2.78 2.99
C ILE A 66 20.52 2.21 3.92
N ALA A 67 20.84 2.01 5.21
CA ALA A 67 19.84 1.55 6.17
C ALA A 67 18.70 2.57 6.35
N LEU A 68 19.01 3.86 6.24
CA LEU A 68 18.01 4.94 6.25
C LEU A 68 17.14 4.94 4.99
N VAL A 69 17.75 4.77 3.81
CA VAL A 69 17.00 4.63 2.56
C VAL A 69 16.06 3.43 2.63
N GLU A 70 16.54 2.27 3.07
CA GLU A 70 15.73 1.06 3.24
C GLU A 70 14.58 1.27 4.22
N TYR A 71 14.83 1.95 5.35
CA TYR A 71 13.79 2.30 6.30
C TYR A 71 12.70 3.20 5.69
N ILE A 72 13.09 4.21 4.89
CA ILE A 72 12.12 5.05 4.17
C ILE A 72 11.34 4.19 3.17
N VAL A 73 12.00 3.37 2.37
CA VAL A 73 11.33 2.50 1.38
C VAL A 73 10.35 1.53 2.06
N GLU A 74 10.76 0.86 3.13
CA GLU A 74 9.90 -0.03 3.92
C GLU A 74 8.70 0.72 4.52
N SER A 75 8.93 1.93 5.07
CA SER A 75 7.86 2.75 5.64
C SER A 75 6.84 3.19 4.57
N THR A 76 7.30 3.56 3.37
CA THR A 76 6.42 3.93 2.26
C THR A 76 5.68 2.72 1.70
N ASN A 77 6.31 1.54 1.62
CA ASN A 77 5.63 0.28 1.26
C ASN A 77 4.51 -0.05 2.25
N LYS A 78 4.78 0.12 3.55
CA LYS A 78 3.78 -0.08 4.60
C LYS A 78 2.62 0.91 4.49
N ALA A 79 2.92 2.19 4.20
CA ALA A 79 1.88 3.20 3.98
C ALA A 79 0.97 2.85 2.80
N VAL A 80 1.55 2.35 1.70
CA VAL A 80 0.78 1.83 0.56
C VAL A 80 -0.11 0.67 0.98
N HIS A 81 0.43 -0.32 1.68
CA HIS A 81 -0.36 -1.47 2.14
C HIS A 81 -1.56 -1.04 2.98
N ILE A 82 -1.33 -0.18 3.98
CA ILE A 82 -2.40 0.38 4.83
C ILE A 82 -3.45 1.09 3.96
N ARG A 83 -3.00 1.93 3.03
CA ARG A 83 -3.91 2.68 2.17
C ARG A 83 -4.75 1.81 1.24
N LEU A 84 -4.14 0.77 0.67
CA LEU A 84 -4.84 -0.19 -0.18
C LEU A 84 -5.81 -1.03 0.64
N GLU A 85 -5.48 -1.37 1.88
CA GLU A 85 -6.40 -2.07 2.78
C GLU A 85 -7.59 -1.17 3.16
N GLU A 86 -7.36 0.11 3.48
CA GLU A 86 -8.44 1.06 3.78
C GLU A 86 -9.43 1.21 2.62
N ARG A 87 -8.94 1.25 1.37
CA ARG A 87 -9.77 1.55 0.19
C ARG A 87 -10.30 0.32 -0.53
N PHE A 88 -9.51 -0.74 -0.58
CA PHE A 88 -9.78 -1.93 -1.40
C PHE A 88 -9.90 -3.22 -0.58
N ASN A 89 -10.18 -3.08 0.72
CA ASN A 89 -10.67 -4.20 1.50
C ASN A 89 -12.05 -4.63 0.98
N LYS A 90 -12.22 -5.96 0.92
CA LYS A 90 -13.43 -6.66 0.50
C LYS A 90 -14.71 -6.08 1.13
N ASN A 91 -14.71 -5.89 2.44
CA ASN A 91 -15.87 -5.40 3.20
C ASN A 91 -16.17 -3.93 2.88
N VAL A 92 -15.14 -3.10 2.72
CA VAL A 92 -15.30 -1.68 2.38
C VAL A 92 -16.01 -1.54 1.04
N ILE A 93 -15.57 -2.30 0.04
CA ILE A 93 -16.17 -2.23 -1.30
C ILE A 93 -17.57 -2.83 -1.30
N ILE A 94 -17.80 -3.97 -0.66
CA ILE A 94 -19.13 -4.56 -0.57
C ILE A 94 -20.11 -3.59 0.10
N ASN A 95 -19.71 -2.96 1.19
CA ASN A 95 -20.53 -1.95 1.85
C ASN A 95 -20.78 -0.75 0.92
N SER A 96 -19.79 -0.32 0.14
CA SER A 96 -19.99 0.74 -0.86
C SER A 96 -21.00 0.34 -1.95
N ILE A 97 -20.98 -0.92 -2.40
CA ILE A 97 -21.87 -1.43 -3.44
C ILE A 97 -23.28 -1.57 -2.91
N ALA A 98 -23.44 -2.14 -1.72
CA ALA A 98 -24.74 -2.34 -1.10
C ALA A 98 -25.42 -0.99 -0.79
N ARG A 99 -24.64 0.00 -0.32
CA ARG A 99 -25.13 1.38 -0.13
C ARG A 99 -25.50 2.09 -1.43
N ASN A 100 -24.85 1.74 -2.54
CA ASN A 100 -25.11 2.29 -3.87
C ASN A 100 -25.89 1.32 -4.77
N GLY A 101 -26.67 0.38 -4.20
CA GLY A 101 -27.30 -0.71 -4.94
C GLY A 101 -28.15 -0.26 -6.13
N GLU A 102 -28.87 0.86 -5.98
CA GLU A 102 -29.68 1.47 -7.05
C GLU A 102 -28.80 2.04 -8.19
N ASN A 103 -27.71 2.72 -7.86
CA ASN A 103 -26.77 3.27 -8.84
C ASN A 103 -25.96 2.18 -9.55
N CYS A 104 -25.64 1.10 -8.85
CA CYS A 104 -25.04 -0.11 -9.43
C CYS A 104 -25.98 -0.73 -10.47
N ARG A 105 -27.30 -0.78 -10.19
CA ARG A 105 -28.32 -1.31 -11.10
C ARG A 105 -28.51 -0.44 -12.33
N ALA A 106 -28.42 0.88 -12.16
CA ALA A 106 -28.51 1.85 -13.25
C ALA A 106 -27.22 1.95 -14.10
N ALA A 107 -26.20 1.13 -13.82
CA ALA A 107 -24.85 1.22 -14.41
C ALA A 107 -24.16 2.59 -14.21
N GLN A 108 -24.64 3.38 -13.25
CA GLN A 108 -24.11 4.71 -12.92
C GLN A 108 -22.97 4.65 -11.88
N TYR A 109 -22.74 3.48 -11.27
CA TYR A 109 -21.61 3.21 -10.38
C TYR A 109 -20.80 2.02 -10.89
N SER A 110 -19.55 2.26 -11.27
CA SER A 110 -18.56 1.19 -11.49
C SER A 110 -17.76 1.00 -10.21
N PRO A 111 -17.64 -0.24 -9.68
CA PRO A 111 -16.70 -0.51 -8.61
C PRO A 111 -15.27 -0.16 -9.06
N PRO A 112 -14.35 0.13 -8.12
CA PRO A 112 -12.96 0.41 -8.46
C PRO A 112 -12.34 -0.77 -9.21
N GLY A 113 -11.68 -0.46 -10.31
CA GLY A 113 -10.99 -1.44 -11.15
C GLY A 113 -9.51 -1.59 -10.79
N VAL A 114 -8.82 -2.46 -11.53
CA VAL A 114 -7.37 -2.69 -11.41
C VAL A 114 -6.59 -1.38 -11.55
N LYS A 115 -6.96 -0.54 -12.53
CA LYS A 115 -6.37 0.79 -12.72
C LYS A 115 -6.39 1.63 -11.44
N ASN A 116 -7.53 1.70 -10.74
CA ASN A 116 -7.66 2.51 -9.53
C ASN A 116 -6.75 2.03 -8.40
N VAL A 117 -6.53 0.70 -8.29
CA VAL A 117 -5.59 0.15 -7.31
C VAL A 117 -4.16 0.58 -7.62
N VAL A 118 -3.74 0.45 -8.88
CA VAL A 118 -2.38 0.77 -9.32
C VAL A 118 -2.12 2.27 -9.15
N GLU A 119 -3.05 3.12 -9.57
CA GLU A 119 -2.96 4.58 -9.39
C GLU A 119 -2.86 4.95 -7.91
N GLU A 120 -3.74 4.43 -7.06
CA GLU A 120 -3.72 4.73 -5.63
C GLU A 120 -2.42 4.26 -4.97
N ALA A 121 -1.93 3.07 -5.31
CA ALA A 121 -0.69 2.52 -4.77
C ALA A 121 0.51 3.40 -5.13
N ILE A 122 0.65 3.76 -6.40
CA ILE A 122 1.78 4.54 -6.90
C ILE A 122 1.72 5.97 -6.36
N LEU A 123 0.55 6.61 -6.38
CA LEU A 123 0.39 7.96 -5.82
C LEU A 123 0.65 7.99 -4.33
N THR A 124 0.20 6.98 -3.58
CA THR A 124 0.48 6.90 -2.14
C THR A 124 1.98 6.81 -1.88
N LYS A 125 2.69 5.98 -2.64
CA LYS A 125 4.14 5.83 -2.53
C LYS A 125 4.88 7.12 -2.88
N ILE A 126 4.52 7.74 -4.00
CA ILE A 126 5.11 9.01 -4.45
C ILE A 126 4.86 10.13 -3.45
N ASN A 127 3.61 10.29 -2.99
CA ASN A 127 3.25 11.31 -2.01
C ASN A 127 4.02 11.15 -0.69
N ALA A 128 4.29 9.91 -0.26
CA ALA A 128 5.09 9.64 0.92
C ALA A 128 6.59 9.93 0.73
N LEU A 129 7.09 9.97 -0.51
CA LEU A 129 8.46 10.32 -0.86
C LEU A 129 8.67 11.83 -1.09
N VAL A 130 7.60 12.61 -1.23
CA VAL A 130 7.64 14.08 -1.44
C VAL A 130 8.61 14.81 -0.51
N PRO A 131 8.63 14.54 0.82
CA PRO A 131 9.54 15.24 1.72
C PRO A 131 11.02 15.06 1.37
N TYR A 132 11.36 13.96 0.68
CA TYR A 132 12.73 13.55 0.41
C TYR A 132 13.16 13.79 -1.05
N VAL A 133 12.26 14.31 -1.89
CA VAL A 133 12.46 14.37 -3.36
C VAL A 133 13.77 15.04 -3.77
N SER A 134 14.20 16.10 -3.06
CA SER A 134 15.42 16.86 -3.37
C SER A 134 16.69 16.03 -3.23
N HIS A 135 16.67 15.02 -2.37
CA HIS A 135 17.81 14.11 -2.11
C HIS A 135 17.52 12.67 -2.56
N TRP A 136 16.34 12.40 -3.11
CA TRP A 136 15.97 11.06 -3.54
C TRP A 136 16.87 10.50 -4.66
N PRO A 137 17.41 11.31 -5.61
CA PRO A 137 18.41 10.80 -6.55
C PRO A 137 19.66 10.21 -5.86
N GLU A 138 20.09 10.78 -4.73
CA GLU A 138 21.19 10.23 -3.93
C GLU A 138 20.81 8.88 -3.32
N ALA A 139 19.57 8.74 -2.82
CA ALA A 139 19.05 7.48 -2.30
C ALA A 139 19.02 6.39 -3.37
N VAL A 140 18.53 6.71 -4.57
CA VAL A 140 18.51 5.78 -5.71
C VAL A 140 19.94 5.34 -6.06
N ALA A 141 20.90 6.27 -6.08
CA ALA A 141 22.31 5.92 -6.31
C ALA A 141 22.89 4.99 -5.22
N LEU A 142 22.44 5.11 -3.96
CA LEU A 142 22.82 4.19 -2.89
C LEU A 142 22.21 2.80 -3.07
N GLU A 143 20.95 2.70 -3.47
CA GLU A 143 20.23 1.43 -3.70
C GLU A 143 20.84 0.60 -4.82
N TRP A 144 21.24 1.24 -5.92
CA TRP A 144 21.77 0.55 -7.11
C TRP A 144 23.26 0.19 -7.03
N LYS A 145 23.92 0.45 -5.91
CA LYS A 145 25.26 -0.14 -5.66
C LYS A 145 25.15 -1.68 -5.68
N PRO A 146 26.10 -2.41 -6.28
CA PRO A 146 26.01 -3.87 -6.40
C PRO A 146 25.76 -4.61 -5.07
N SER A 147 26.33 -4.11 -3.96
CA SER A 147 26.13 -4.67 -2.61
C SER A 147 24.73 -4.47 -2.03
N ASN A 148 23.96 -3.51 -2.57
CA ASN A 148 22.66 -3.08 -2.07
C ASN A 148 21.52 -3.49 -3.01
N ALA A 149 21.80 -3.66 -4.30
CA ALA A 149 20.80 -3.95 -5.33
C ALA A 149 19.88 -5.14 -5.01
N PRO A 150 20.35 -6.28 -4.44
CA PRO A 150 19.45 -7.38 -4.06
C PRO A 150 18.37 -6.97 -3.04
N PHE A 151 18.72 -6.08 -2.10
CA PHE A 151 17.81 -5.59 -1.07
C PHE A 151 16.83 -4.56 -1.65
N ALA A 152 17.31 -3.67 -2.52
CA ALA A 152 16.46 -2.72 -3.23
C ALA A 152 15.44 -3.44 -4.13
N VAL A 153 15.87 -4.47 -4.86
CA VAL A 153 14.99 -5.30 -5.71
C VAL A 153 13.96 -6.05 -4.85
N LYS A 154 14.35 -6.58 -3.70
CA LYS A 154 13.41 -7.20 -2.75
C LYS A 154 12.35 -6.20 -2.31
N ASN A 155 12.73 -5.01 -1.87
CA ASN A 155 11.79 -3.99 -1.41
C ASN A 155 10.86 -3.50 -2.53
N LEU A 156 11.36 -3.39 -3.77
CA LEU A 156 10.55 -3.11 -4.94
C LEU A 156 9.56 -4.25 -5.21
N ALA A 157 10.01 -5.50 -5.15
CA ALA A 157 9.17 -6.67 -5.38
C ALA A 157 8.05 -6.76 -4.33
N GLU A 158 8.30 -6.45 -3.07
CA GLU A 158 7.28 -6.41 -2.01
C GLU A 158 6.18 -5.37 -2.30
N PHE A 159 6.56 -4.18 -2.77
CA PHE A 159 5.60 -3.15 -3.19
C PHE A 159 4.76 -3.60 -4.40
N VAL A 160 5.43 -4.15 -5.41
CA VAL A 160 4.79 -4.66 -6.63
C VAL A 160 3.83 -5.78 -6.28
N ASP A 161 4.25 -6.74 -5.46
CA ASP A 161 3.44 -7.89 -5.02
C ASP A 161 2.22 -7.44 -4.23
N THR A 162 2.41 -6.50 -3.30
CA THR A 162 1.30 -5.90 -2.57
C THR A 162 0.29 -5.29 -3.54
N THR A 163 0.74 -4.48 -4.49
CA THR A 163 -0.14 -3.84 -5.47
C THR A 163 -0.85 -4.87 -6.37
N CYS A 164 -0.13 -5.87 -6.87
CA CYS A 164 -0.66 -6.95 -7.69
C CYS A 164 -1.74 -7.77 -6.95
N TYR A 165 -1.53 -8.01 -5.66
CA TYR A 165 -2.48 -8.72 -4.80
C TYR A 165 -3.82 -7.97 -4.69
N TYR A 166 -3.80 -6.66 -4.45
CA TYR A 166 -5.04 -5.87 -4.45
C TYR A 166 -5.64 -5.72 -5.86
N ALA A 167 -4.81 -5.65 -6.91
CA ALA A 167 -5.29 -5.59 -8.28
C ALA A 167 -6.05 -6.86 -8.69
N GLU A 168 -5.48 -8.04 -8.46
CA GLU A 168 -6.15 -9.34 -8.66
C GLU A 168 -7.45 -9.42 -7.85
N ARG A 169 -7.42 -8.91 -6.61
CA ARG A 169 -8.62 -8.83 -5.78
C ARG A 169 -9.76 -8.04 -6.45
N MET A 170 -9.46 -6.90 -7.06
CA MET A 170 -10.47 -6.08 -7.72
C MET A 170 -10.98 -6.71 -9.01
N GLU A 171 -10.09 -7.34 -9.76
CA GLU A 171 -10.43 -8.07 -10.98
C GLU A 171 -11.44 -9.19 -10.69
N ASN A 172 -11.14 -10.03 -9.70
CA ASN A 172 -12.04 -11.12 -9.29
C ASN A 172 -13.33 -10.61 -8.66
N LEU A 173 -13.26 -9.51 -7.91
CA LEU A 173 -14.45 -8.89 -7.33
C LEU A 173 -15.43 -8.42 -8.41
N GLY A 174 -14.94 -7.90 -9.54
CA GLY A 174 -15.79 -7.56 -10.70
C GLY A 174 -16.62 -8.75 -11.20
N ALA A 175 -15.98 -9.92 -11.35
CA ALA A 175 -16.66 -11.14 -11.74
C ALA A 175 -17.71 -11.58 -10.70
N VAL A 176 -17.34 -11.54 -9.41
CA VAL A 176 -18.26 -11.88 -8.31
C VAL A 176 -19.46 -10.95 -8.26
N ILE A 177 -19.26 -9.64 -8.45
CA ILE A 177 -20.36 -8.66 -8.49
C ILE A 177 -21.29 -8.95 -9.68
N ALA A 178 -20.75 -9.27 -10.86
CA ALA A 178 -21.55 -9.62 -12.02
C ALA A 178 -22.45 -10.84 -11.73
N SER A 179 -21.88 -11.89 -11.12
CA SER A 179 -22.64 -13.08 -10.71
C SER A 179 -23.69 -12.77 -9.62
N GLY A 180 -23.32 -11.99 -8.60
CA GLY A 180 -24.22 -11.60 -7.52
C GLY A 180 -25.40 -10.77 -8.01
N ASN A 181 -25.17 -9.85 -8.96
CA ASN A 181 -26.22 -9.06 -9.60
C ASN A 181 -27.20 -9.93 -10.39
N LEU A 182 -26.72 -10.97 -11.08
CA LEU A 182 -27.58 -11.92 -11.80
C LEU A 182 -28.48 -12.70 -10.81
N LEU A 183 -27.93 -13.12 -9.67
CA LEU A 183 -28.68 -13.81 -8.61
C LEU A 183 -29.69 -12.90 -7.89
N LEU A 184 -29.35 -11.63 -7.68
CA LEU A 184 -30.31 -10.66 -7.13
C LEU A 184 -31.48 -10.42 -8.07
N LYS A 185 -31.21 -10.27 -9.38
CA LYS A 185 -32.27 -10.13 -10.40
C LYS A 185 -33.18 -11.36 -10.47
N SER A 186 -32.64 -12.57 -10.34
CA SER A 186 -33.47 -13.79 -10.35
C SER A 186 -34.33 -13.94 -9.11
N ARG A 187 -33.88 -13.48 -7.93
CA ARG A 187 -34.69 -13.47 -6.69
C ARG A 187 -35.89 -12.54 -6.77
N LEU A 188 -35.75 -11.40 -7.44
CA LEU A 188 -36.86 -10.45 -7.62
C LEU A 188 -37.96 -11.00 -8.56
N GLY A 189 -37.65 -12.00 -9.39
CA GLY A 189 -38.63 -12.71 -10.21
C GLY A 189 -39.50 -13.72 -9.44
N TYR A 190 -39.10 -14.07 -8.21
CA TYR A 190 -39.83 -14.96 -7.30
C TYR A 190 -40.31 -14.19 -6.07
N SER A 191 -41.07 -13.11 -6.25
CA SER A 191 -41.88 -12.59 -5.15
C SER A 191 -43.21 -13.34 -5.09
N THR A 192 -43.16 -14.56 -4.55
CA THR A 192 -44.36 -15.27 -4.09
C THR A 192 -44.19 -15.57 -2.61
N HIS A 193 -44.92 -14.81 -1.78
CA HIS A 193 -45.29 -15.05 -0.38
C HIS A 193 -44.24 -15.64 0.58
N HIS A 194 -43.80 -14.85 1.58
CA HIS A 194 -44.20 -15.12 2.98
C HIS A 194 -43.75 -14.12 4.05
N PHE A 195 -44.73 -13.83 4.92
CA PHE A 195 -44.79 -13.48 6.34
C PHE A 195 -43.89 -12.38 6.97
N PRO A 196 -44.50 -11.36 7.63
CA PRO A 196 -43.78 -10.40 8.44
C PRO A 196 -43.40 -11.02 9.79
N GLN A 197 -42.12 -11.13 10.07
CA GLN A 197 -41.63 -11.42 11.42
C GLN A 197 -41.51 -10.12 12.19
N ARG A 198 -42.41 -9.95 13.17
CA ARG A 198 -42.48 -8.83 14.11
C ARG A 198 -41.23 -8.86 14.99
N SER A 199 -40.34 -7.88 14.86
CA SER A 199 -39.27 -7.64 15.85
C SER A 199 -39.59 -6.38 16.65
N GLU A 200 -39.58 -6.54 17.97
CA GLU A 200 -39.82 -5.49 18.95
C GLU A 200 -38.71 -4.44 18.90
N LYS A 201 -39.13 -3.18 19.04
CA LYS A 201 -38.28 -2.00 19.11
C LYS A 201 -37.29 -2.11 20.28
N LYS A 202 -36.01 -1.88 19.99
CA LYS A 202 -35.05 -1.33 20.94
C LYS A 202 -34.38 -0.11 20.34
N ASP A 203 -34.52 1.01 21.04
CA ASP A 203 -33.96 2.31 20.72
C ASP A 203 -32.43 2.27 20.69
N GLY A 204 -31.89 2.92 19.67
CA GLY A 204 -30.47 3.06 19.36
C GLY A 204 -30.35 3.12 17.84
N GLU A 205 -29.91 4.26 17.29
CA GLU A 205 -29.68 4.50 15.85
C GLU A 205 -28.68 3.49 15.26
N TYR A 206 -29.15 2.29 14.98
CA TYR A 206 -28.52 1.37 14.06
C TYR A 206 -29.42 1.31 12.84
N GLN A 207 -28.96 1.91 11.73
CA GLN A 207 -29.61 1.74 10.43
C GLN A 207 -29.86 0.24 10.21
N GLN A 208 -31.13 -0.13 10.07
CA GLN A 208 -31.53 -1.51 9.82
C GLN A 208 -30.90 -1.99 8.51
N GLU A 209 -30.07 -3.03 8.61
CA GLU A 209 -29.39 -3.65 7.46
C GLU A 209 -30.43 -4.13 6.43
N THR A 210 -30.32 -3.65 5.19
CA THR A 210 -31.24 -4.03 4.11
C THR A 210 -31.06 -5.49 3.70
N ASP A 211 -32.09 -6.11 3.12
CA ASP A 211 -31.99 -7.50 2.63
C ASP A 211 -30.91 -7.67 1.55
N GLU A 212 -30.62 -6.60 0.80
CA GLU A 212 -29.54 -6.56 -0.20
C GLU A 212 -28.16 -6.52 0.46
N GLU A 213 -27.97 -5.71 1.50
CA GLU A 213 -26.74 -5.68 2.31
C GLU A 213 -26.46 -7.05 2.92
N ARG A 214 -27.49 -7.71 3.47
CA ARG A 214 -27.39 -9.05 4.05
C ARG A 214 -27.06 -10.11 3.00
N PHE A 215 -27.65 -10.02 1.80
CA PHE A 215 -27.32 -10.90 0.69
C PHE A 215 -25.85 -10.76 0.31
N TRP A 216 -25.37 -9.54 0.06
CA TRP A 216 -24.00 -9.31 -0.39
C TRP A 216 -22.98 -9.75 0.66
N ARG A 217 -23.24 -9.47 1.94
CA ARG A 217 -22.36 -9.91 3.03
C ARG A 217 -22.22 -11.44 3.04
N ARG A 218 -23.33 -12.17 2.90
CA ARG A 218 -23.32 -13.65 2.86
C ARG A 218 -22.68 -14.17 1.58
N PHE A 219 -23.06 -13.64 0.43
CA PHE A 219 -22.64 -14.12 -0.88
C PHE A 219 -21.12 -14.03 -1.07
N VAL A 220 -20.51 -12.91 -0.70
CA VAL A 220 -19.07 -12.76 -0.89
C VAL A 220 -18.28 -13.39 0.25
N SER A 221 -18.84 -13.59 1.47
CA SER A 221 -18.08 -14.11 2.62
C SER A 221 -17.32 -15.41 2.34
N SER A 222 -17.86 -16.29 1.51
CA SER A 222 -17.28 -17.58 1.16
C SER A 222 -16.31 -17.55 -0.03
N ILE A 223 -16.19 -16.41 -0.73
CA ILE A 223 -15.41 -16.31 -1.97
C ILE A 223 -14.03 -15.68 -1.69
N PRO A 224 -12.92 -16.40 -1.89
CA PRO A 224 -11.59 -15.81 -1.90
C PRO A 224 -11.45 -14.92 -3.14
N LEU A 225 -11.05 -13.66 -2.95
CA LEU A 225 -10.97 -12.69 -4.04
C LEU A 225 -9.55 -12.55 -4.61
N SER A 226 -8.51 -13.01 -3.94
CA SER A 226 -7.17 -13.11 -4.53
C SER A 226 -6.57 -14.43 -4.11
N THR A 227 -5.90 -15.07 -5.05
CA THR A 227 -5.30 -16.39 -4.89
C THR A 227 -3.77 -16.32 -4.81
N GLY A 228 -3.20 -15.13 -5.03
CA GLY A 228 -1.76 -14.89 -4.94
C GLY A 228 -0.98 -15.61 -6.06
N PRO A 229 0.35 -15.62 -5.98
CA PRO A 229 1.23 -16.10 -7.06
C PRO A 229 1.14 -17.60 -7.39
N HIS A 230 0.28 -18.38 -6.73
CA HIS A 230 0.38 -19.84 -6.69
C HIS A 230 -0.79 -20.62 -7.34
N MET A 231 -1.80 -19.94 -7.90
CA MET A 231 -3.04 -20.62 -8.34
C MET A 231 -3.49 -20.27 -9.77
N GLY A 232 -2.63 -19.68 -10.61
CA GLY A 232 -2.93 -19.55 -12.03
C GLY A 232 -3.01 -20.94 -12.68
N GLU A 233 -3.94 -21.16 -13.60
CA GLU A 233 -4.20 -22.46 -14.27
C GLU A 233 -3.06 -22.96 -15.20
N GLY A 234 -1.84 -22.42 -15.08
CA GLY A 234 -0.70 -22.75 -15.93
C GLY A 234 0.58 -23.05 -15.15
N LEU A 235 1.39 -23.97 -15.70
CA LEU A 235 2.64 -24.50 -15.13
C LEU A 235 3.68 -23.42 -14.71
N LEU A 236 3.51 -22.17 -15.16
CA LEU A 236 4.45 -21.05 -14.95
C LEU A 236 3.81 -19.76 -14.40
N SER A 237 2.50 -19.73 -14.08
CA SER A 237 1.81 -18.52 -13.58
C SER A 237 2.16 -17.23 -14.36
N TYR A 238 2.20 -17.31 -15.70
CA TYR A 238 2.68 -16.22 -16.57
C TYR A 238 1.93 -14.90 -16.35
N GLU A 239 0.63 -14.96 -16.10
CA GLU A 239 -0.22 -13.79 -15.84
C GLU A 239 0.26 -12.98 -14.62
N TRP A 240 0.72 -13.66 -13.57
CA TRP A 240 1.24 -13.01 -12.38
C TRP A 240 2.53 -12.23 -12.68
N TYR A 241 3.45 -12.81 -13.43
CA TYR A 241 4.68 -12.12 -13.86
C TYR A 241 4.41 -10.97 -14.82
N MET A 242 3.41 -11.11 -15.70
CA MET A 242 2.97 -10.02 -16.57
C MET A 242 2.40 -8.86 -15.73
N LYS A 243 1.58 -9.15 -14.71
CA LYS A 243 1.02 -8.14 -13.80
C LYS A 243 2.11 -7.42 -13.00
N ARG A 244 3.08 -8.17 -12.44
CA ARG A 244 4.28 -7.61 -11.80
C ARG A 244 5.02 -6.66 -12.73
N THR A 245 5.28 -7.10 -13.96
CA THR A 245 6.00 -6.30 -14.97
C THR A 245 5.25 -5.02 -15.30
N LYS A 246 3.93 -5.07 -15.51
CA LYS A 246 3.10 -3.88 -15.75
C LYS A 246 3.20 -2.90 -14.59
N VAL A 247 2.96 -3.34 -13.35
CA VAL A 247 3.01 -2.48 -12.15
C VAL A 247 4.41 -1.89 -11.96
N ALA A 248 5.46 -2.71 -12.06
CA ALA A 248 6.84 -2.25 -11.93
C ALA A 248 7.20 -1.21 -13.00
N THR A 249 6.72 -1.38 -14.23
CA THR A 249 6.92 -0.43 -15.33
C THR A 249 6.25 0.90 -15.03
N VAL A 250 4.97 0.87 -14.60
CA VAL A 250 4.25 2.10 -14.25
C VAL A 250 4.95 2.84 -13.12
N PHE A 251 5.32 2.12 -12.05
CA PHE A 251 6.03 2.70 -10.92
C PHE A 251 7.38 3.31 -11.33
N SER A 252 8.17 2.59 -12.10
CA SER A 252 9.50 3.06 -12.53
C SER A 252 9.39 4.33 -13.38
N LEU A 253 8.47 4.36 -14.35
CA LEU A 253 8.22 5.55 -15.16
C LEU A 253 7.72 6.70 -14.29
N ALA A 254 6.71 6.48 -13.45
CA ALA A 254 6.19 7.50 -12.55
C ALA A 254 7.28 8.06 -11.62
N MET A 255 8.19 7.22 -11.11
CA MET A 255 9.34 7.65 -10.32
C MET A 255 10.32 8.51 -11.12
N PHE A 256 10.59 8.18 -12.38
CA PHE A 256 11.43 9.02 -13.23
C PHE A 256 10.81 10.41 -13.46
N SER A 257 9.51 10.48 -13.74
CA SER A 257 8.82 11.78 -13.84
C SER A 257 8.82 12.54 -12.53
N PHE A 258 8.55 11.85 -11.41
CA PHE A 258 8.56 12.45 -10.08
C PHE A 258 9.91 13.08 -9.73
N LEU A 259 11.02 12.44 -10.11
CA LEU A 259 12.36 12.96 -9.89
C LEU A 259 12.73 14.13 -10.82
N GLY A 260 12.13 14.18 -12.01
CA GLY A 260 12.35 15.24 -13.00
C GLY A 260 11.43 16.46 -12.85
N GLU A 261 10.33 16.33 -12.11
CA GLU A 261 9.37 17.42 -11.91
C GLU A 261 9.86 18.39 -10.82
N GLU A 262 10.01 19.66 -11.20
CA GLU A 262 10.30 20.74 -10.23
C GLU A 262 9.09 21.01 -9.34
N LYS A 263 9.30 21.67 -8.20
CA LYS A 263 8.29 21.88 -7.14
C LYS A 263 6.95 22.37 -7.70
N GLY A 264 6.01 21.43 -7.81
CA GLY A 264 4.61 21.58 -8.15
C GLY A 264 3.86 20.41 -7.53
N GLN A 265 2.54 20.39 -7.54
CA GLN A 265 1.72 19.33 -6.93
C GLN A 265 1.85 17.95 -7.63
N TYR A 266 2.98 17.69 -8.30
CA TYR A 266 3.30 16.51 -9.10
C TYR A 266 2.23 16.26 -10.17
N ARG A 267 1.84 17.33 -10.87
CA ARG A 267 0.75 17.31 -11.85
C ARG A 267 1.16 16.51 -13.08
N ASP A 268 2.39 16.67 -13.53
CA ASP A 268 2.88 15.99 -14.72
C ASP A 268 3.08 14.51 -14.42
N THR A 269 3.61 14.20 -13.23
CA THR A 269 3.69 12.82 -12.73
C THR A 269 2.32 12.15 -12.64
N ARG A 270 1.29 12.85 -12.13
CA ARG A 270 -0.09 12.34 -12.11
C ARG A 270 -0.67 12.14 -13.50
N ALA A 271 -0.46 13.09 -14.41
CA ALA A 271 -0.94 12.99 -15.78
C ALA A 271 -0.28 11.82 -16.52
N MET A 272 1.03 11.63 -16.32
CA MET A 272 1.77 10.52 -16.89
C MET A 272 1.32 9.18 -16.31
N LEU A 273 1.12 9.10 -15.00
CA LEU A 273 0.59 7.91 -14.35
C LEU A 273 -0.76 7.51 -14.96
N ASN A 274 -1.71 8.45 -15.06
CA ASN A 274 -3.02 8.19 -15.66
C ASN A 274 -2.86 7.67 -17.10
N CYS A 275 -2.06 8.34 -17.93
CA CYS A 275 -1.81 7.95 -19.32
C CYS A 275 -1.21 6.54 -19.45
N ILE A 276 -0.24 6.18 -18.60
CA ILE A 276 0.39 4.86 -18.62
C ILE A 276 -0.62 3.79 -18.17
N THR A 277 -1.35 4.06 -17.09
CA THR A 277 -2.34 3.09 -16.58
C THR A 277 -3.49 2.87 -17.55
N ASP A 278 -3.99 3.90 -18.25
CA ASP A 278 -5.01 3.80 -19.31
C ASP A 278 -4.59 2.88 -20.47
N ARG A 279 -3.28 2.74 -20.70
CA ARG A 279 -2.74 1.88 -21.77
C ARG A 279 -2.46 0.46 -21.31
N LEU A 280 -2.18 0.26 -20.02
CA LEU A 280 -1.71 -1.02 -19.49
C LEU A 280 -2.78 -1.83 -18.74
N PHE A 281 -3.83 -1.17 -18.24
CA PHE A 281 -4.91 -1.74 -17.44
C PHE A 281 -6.28 -1.28 -17.92
#